data_AF-A0A1L0A7B7-F1
#
_entry.id   AF-A0A1L0A7B7-F1
#
_cell.length_a   1.000
_cell.length_b   1.000
_cell.length_c   1.000
_cell.angle_alpha   90.00
_cell.angle_beta   90.00
_cell.angle_gamma   90.00
#
_symmetry.space_group_name_H-M   'P 1'
#
loop_
_entity.id
_entity.type
_entity.pdbx_description
1 polymer ?
#
loop_
_entity_poly.entity_id
_entity_poly.type
_entity_poly.pdbx_seq_one_letter_code
_entity_poly.pdbx_strand_id
1 'polypeptide(L)'
;MNQDKLYDEALKEITCHAMLHTFMKIQYKDGFTPYHERNDILIKYLKEKQHLSKFKSCKKEIKTMLFFAREGGDLLAILSDINHISINW
;
A
#
# COMPACT_ATOMS: atom_id res chain seq x y z
N MET A 1 16.23 -10.72 16.60
CA MET A 1 14.85 -10.27 16.32
C MET A 1 14.32 -11.18 15.23
N ASN A 2 13.13 -11.78 15.37
CA ASN A 2 12.65 -12.80 14.44
C ASN A 2 12.34 -12.17 13.07
N GLN A 3 12.89 -12.71 11.98
CA GLN A 3 12.81 -12.11 10.64
C GLN A 3 11.36 -12.04 10.14
N ASP A 4 10.53 -13.01 10.54
CA ASP A 4 9.11 -13.08 10.20
C ASP A 4 8.32 -11.94 10.86
N LYS A 5 8.62 -11.63 12.13
CA LYS A 5 7.98 -10.53 12.85
C LYS A 5 8.31 -9.17 12.22
N LEU A 6 9.56 -8.98 11.80
CA LEU A 6 10.00 -7.78 11.09
C LEU A 6 9.34 -7.63 9.71
N TYR A 7 9.06 -8.74 9.04
CA TYR A 7 8.34 -8.75 7.79
C TYR A 7 6.88 -8.36 7.99
N ASP A 8 6.20 -8.99 8.94
CA ASP A 8 4.77 -8.75 9.22
C ASP A 8 4.52 -7.30 9.66
N GLU A 9 5.34 -6.77 10.58
CA GLU A 9 5.24 -5.39 11.03
C GLU A 9 5.44 -4.41 9.87
N ALA A 10 6.48 -4.62 9.05
CA ALA A 10 6.77 -3.77 7.92
C ALA A 10 5.66 -3.81 6.85
N LEU A 11 5.08 -4.98 6.59
CA LEU A 11 4.02 -5.17 5.61
C LEU A 11 2.69 -4.56 6.09
N LYS A 12 2.33 -4.75 7.37
CA LYS A 12 1.16 -4.11 7.97
C LYS A 12 1.29 -2.59 7.94
N GLU A 13 2.45 -2.07 8.33
CA GLU A 13 2.70 -0.63 8.36
C GLU A 13 2.60 -0.01 6.95
N ILE A 14 3.27 -0.59 5.94
CA ILE A 14 3.26 -0.02 4.58
C ILE A 14 1.85 -0.05 3.97
N THR A 15 1.10 -1.12 4.20
CA THR A 15 -0.27 -1.30 3.69
C THR A 15 -1.22 -0.28 4.32
N CYS A 16 -1.25 -0.22 5.66
CA CYS A 16 -2.09 0.70 6.41
C CYS A 16 -1.79 2.16 6.05
N HIS A 17 -0.51 2.55 6.05
CA HIS A 17 -0.14 3.93 5.75
C HIS A 17 -0.37 4.30 4.28
N ALA A 18 -0.23 3.36 3.34
CA ALA A 18 -0.55 3.62 1.92
C ALA A 18 -2.06 3.89 1.74
N MET A 19 -2.91 3.08 2.40
CA MET A 19 -4.36 3.29 2.42
C MET A 19 -4.71 4.64 3.04
N LEU A 20 -4.20 4.94 4.25
CA LEU A 20 -4.44 6.20 4.93
C LEU A 20 -3.99 7.41 4.10
N HIS A 21 -2.79 7.35 3.51
CA HIS A 21 -2.29 8.41 2.64
C HIS A 21 -3.24 8.65 1.46
N THR A 22 -3.73 7.57 0.84
CA THR A 22 -4.66 7.65 -0.29
C THR A 22 -6.00 8.26 0.15
N PHE A 23 -6.57 7.79 1.26
CA PHE A 23 -7.82 8.34 1.80
C PHE A 23 -7.71 9.83 2.13
N MET A 24 -6.64 10.24 2.81
CA MET A 24 -6.41 11.66 3.10
C MET A 24 -6.26 12.50 1.82
N LYS A 25 -5.68 11.95 0.75
CA LYS A 25 -5.52 12.67 -0.53
C LYS A 25 -6.83 12.82 -1.29
N ILE A 26 -7.70 11.81 -1.26
CA ILE A 26 -8.98 11.85 -1.95
C ILE A 26 -10.07 12.56 -1.14
N GLN A 27 -9.95 12.62 0.19
CA GLN A 27 -10.92 13.28 1.07
C GLN A 27 -11.12 14.77 0.72
N TYR A 28 -10.09 15.44 0.22
CA TYR A 28 -10.17 16.85 -0.19
C TYR A 28 -10.69 17.05 -1.62
N LYS A 29 -10.94 15.97 -2.37
CA LYS A 29 -11.52 16.05 -3.72
C LYS A 29 -13.03 15.90 -3.61
N ASP A 30 -13.75 16.83 -4.23
CA ASP A 30 -15.19 16.69 -4.40
C ASP A 30 -15.48 15.60 -5.45
N GLY A 31 -16.33 14.64 -5.08
CA GLY A 31 -16.82 13.59 -5.99
C GLY A 31 -16.00 12.30 -6.00
N PHE A 32 -16.30 11.45 -6.99
CA PHE A 32 -15.69 10.13 -7.13
C PHE A 32 -14.26 10.22 -7.66
N THR A 33 -13.29 9.63 -6.95
CA THR A 33 -11.92 9.48 -7.45
C THR A 33 -11.76 8.13 -8.16
N PRO A 34 -11.51 8.10 -9.47
CA PRO A 34 -11.37 6.85 -10.24
C PRO A 34 -10.09 6.08 -9.84
N TYR A 35 -10.08 4.77 -10.10
CA TYR A 35 -9.00 3.88 -9.64
C TYR A 35 -7.62 4.26 -10.18
N HIS A 36 -7.52 4.78 -11.41
CA HIS A 36 -6.23 5.21 -11.97
C HIS A 36 -5.62 6.37 -11.16
N GLU A 37 -6.41 7.34 -10.73
CA GLU A 37 -5.95 8.43 -9.86
C GLU A 37 -5.56 7.92 -8.47
N ARG A 38 -6.33 6.96 -7.91
CA ARG A 38 -5.97 6.30 -6.64
C ARG A 38 -4.64 5.55 -6.76
N ASN A 39 -4.43 4.86 -7.88
CA ASN A 39 -3.19 4.15 -8.19
C ASN A 39 -2.01 5.10 -8.33
N ASP A 40 -2.16 6.27 -8.96
CA ASP A 40 -1.08 7.26 -9.06
C ASP A 40 -0.60 7.75 -7.68
N ILE A 41 -1.55 7.99 -6.77
CA ILE A 41 -1.26 8.34 -5.37
C ILE A 41 -0.47 7.21 -4.69
N LEU A 42 -0.94 5.96 -4.83
CA LEU A 42 -0.29 4.79 -4.26
C LEU A 42 1.11 4.55 -4.86
N ILE A 43 1.27 4.68 -6.17
CA ILE A 43 2.55 4.51 -6.87
C ILE A 43 3.56 5.51 -6.34
N LYS A 44 3.18 6.79 -6.20
CA LYS A 44 4.05 7.82 -5.65
C LYS A 44 4.50 7.48 -4.24
N TYR A 45 3.54 7.14 -3.36
CA TYR A 45 3.81 6.76 -1.98
C TYR A 45 4.76 5.55 -1.90
N LEU A 46 4.44 4.45 -2.59
CA LEU A 46 5.21 3.21 -2.55
C LEU A 46 6.62 3.37 -3.13
N LYS A 47 6.78 4.18 -4.18
CA LYS A 47 8.10 4.49 -4.75
C LYS A 47 9.02 5.17 -3.75
N GLU A 48 8.51 6.09 -2.95
CA GLU A 48 9.30 6.76 -1.92
C GLU A 48 9.67 5.79 -0.79
N LYS A 49 8.76 4.89 -0.41
CA LYS A 49 8.96 3.98 0.72
C LYS A 49 9.87 2.79 0.41
N GLN A 50 9.93 2.30 -0.84
CA GLN A 50 10.73 1.10 -1.20
C GLN A 50 12.24 1.23 -0.90
N HIS A 51 12.73 2.45 -0.70
CA HIS A 51 14.15 2.76 -0.44
C HIS A 51 14.48 2.82 1.06
N LEU A 52 13.49 2.82 1.94
CA LEU A 52 13.71 2.90 3.38
C LEU A 52 14.15 1.53 3.93
N SER A 53 15.17 1.53 4.77
CA SER A 53 15.73 0.32 5.39
C SER A 53 14.69 -0.52 6.13
N LYS A 54 13.73 0.13 6.78
CA LYS A 54 12.62 -0.53 7.51
C LYS A 54 11.72 -1.40 6.63
N PHE A 55 11.66 -1.13 5.33
CA PHE A 55 10.84 -1.89 4.38
C PHE A 55 11.66 -2.87 3.54
N LYS A 56 12.93 -3.11 3.91
CA LYS A 56 13.80 -4.04 3.19
C LYS A 56 13.26 -5.48 3.25
N SER A 57 12.63 -5.88 4.36
CA SER A 57 12.03 -7.21 4.55
C SER A 57 10.88 -7.47 3.58
N CYS A 58 10.03 -6.48 3.32
CA CYS A 58 8.85 -6.59 2.44
C CYS A 58 9.04 -5.94 1.05
N LYS A 59 10.29 -5.80 0.60
CA LYS A 59 10.60 -5.11 -0.67
C LYS A 59 9.98 -5.80 -1.89
N LYS A 60 9.83 -7.12 -1.84
CA LYS A 60 9.24 -7.91 -2.93
C LYS A 60 7.75 -7.56 -3.08
N GLU A 61 7.05 -7.45 -1.96
CA GLU A 61 5.63 -7.13 -1.86
C GLU A 61 5.38 -5.70 -2.37
N ILE A 62 6.23 -4.74 -2.01
CA ILE A 62 6.15 -3.37 -2.54
C ILE A 62 6.30 -3.35 -4.06
N LYS A 63 7.22 -4.14 -4.63
CA LYS A 63 7.37 -4.25 -6.09
C LYS A 63 6.13 -4.85 -6.75
N THR A 64 5.55 -5.87 -6.13
CA THR A 64 4.29 -6.48 -6.59
C THR A 64 3.14 -5.48 -6.57
N MET A 65 2.98 -4.70 -5.49
CA MET A 65 1.98 -3.62 -5.41
C MET A 65 2.19 -2.58 -6.52
N LEU A 66 3.45 -2.15 -6.74
CA LEU A 66 3.79 -1.21 -7.81
C LEU A 66 3.49 -1.75 -9.21
N PHE A 67 3.67 -3.05 -9.43
CA PHE A 67 3.32 -3.71 -10.68
C PHE A 67 1.81 -3.69 -10.89
N PHE A 68 1.02 -4.18 -9.92
CA PHE A 68 -0.44 -4.20 -10.01
C PHE A 68 -1.07 -2.83 -10.24
N ALA A 69 -0.57 -1.79 -9.56
CA ALA A 69 -1.06 -0.43 -9.76
C ALA A 69 -0.83 0.10 -11.19
N ARG A 70 0.25 -0.34 -11.86
CA ARG A 70 0.59 0.06 -13.24
C ARG A 70 -0.19 -0.71 -14.28
N GLU A 71 -0.49 -1.98 -14.03
CA GLU A 71 -1.31 -2.82 -14.91
C GLU A 71 -2.80 -2.40 -14.90
N GLY A 72 -3.18 -1.42 -14.07
CA GLY A 72 -4.52 -0.82 -14.10
C GLY A 72 -5.55 -1.51 -13.19
N GLY A 73 -5.14 -2.46 -12.34
CA GLY A 73 -6.03 -3.02 -11.31
C GLY A 73 -6.30 -2.03 -10.17
N ASP A 74 -7.41 -2.21 -9.43
CA ASP A 74 -7.71 -1.38 -8.26
C ASP A 74 -6.85 -1.81 -7.06
N LEU A 75 -5.64 -1.23 -6.95
CA LEU A 75 -4.73 -1.58 -5.86
C LEU A 75 -5.32 -1.24 -4.49
N LEU A 76 -6.12 -0.17 -4.37
CA LEU A 76 -6.69 0.21 -3.08
C LEU A 76 -7.66 -0.86 -2.57
N ALA A 77 -8.47 -1.45 -3.45
CA ALA A 77 -9.34 -2.57 -3.11
C ALA A 77 -8.53 -3.79 -2.62
N ILE A 78 -7.47 -4.16 -3.34
CA ILE A 78 -6.57 -5.27 -2.95
C ILE A 78 -5.94 -5.03 -1.59
N LEU A 79 -5.45 -3.82 -1.32
CA LEU A 79 -4.88 -3.46 -0.02
C LEU A 79 -5.92 -3.53 1.10
N SER A 80 -7.17 -3.15 0.81
CA SER A 80 -8.29 -3.28 1.74
C SER A 80 -8.55 -4.74 2.11
N ASP A 81 -8.56 -5.64 1.11
CA ASP A 81 -8.76 -7.08 1.34
C ASP A 81 -7.65 -7.68 2.20
N ILE A 82 -6.38 -7.33 1.92
CA ILE A 82 -5.22 -7.75 2.72
C ILE A 82 -5.35 -7.25 4.16
N ASN A 83 -5.74 -5.99 4.35
CA ASN A 83 -5.91 -5.41 5.67
C ASN A 83 -7.07 -6.05 6.45
N HIS A 84 -8.19 -6.36 5.80
CA HIS A 84 -9.30 -7.08 6.43
C HIS A 84 -8.90 -8.47 6.91
N ILE A 85 -8.11 -9.20 6.13
CA ILE A 85 -7.56 -10.51 6.56
C ILE A 85 -6.63 -10.32 7.76
N SER A 86 -5.82 -9.27 7.79
CA SER A 86 -4.87 -9.00 8.88
C SER A 86 -5.51 -8.61 10.22
N ILE A 87 -6.74 -8.08 10.24
CA ILE A 87 -7.42 -7.59 11.45
C ILE A 87 -8.28 -8.69 12.10
N ASN A 88 -8.62 -9.74 11.35
CA ASN A 88 -9.54 -10.81 11.78
C ASN A 88 -8.84 -12.04 12.39
N TRP A 89 -7.59 -11.91 12.84
CA TRP A 89 -6.83 -12.93 13.59
C TRP A 89 -6.14 -12.29 14.79
#